data_AF-A0AAN0JYJ2-F1
#
_entry.id   AF-A0AAN0JYJ2-F1
#
_cell.length_a   1.000
_cell.length_b   1.000
_cell.length_c   1.000
_cell.angle_alpha   90.00
_cell.angle_beta   90.00
_cell.angle_gamma   90.00
#
_symmetry.space_group_name_H-M   'P 1'
#
loop_
_entity.id
_entity.type
_entity.pdbx_description
1 polymer ?
#
loop_
_entity_poly.entity_id
_entity_poly.type
_entity_poly.pdbx_seq_one_letter_code
_entity_poly.pdbx_strand_id
1 'polypeptide(L)'
;MEMLIHIWITEDGSDNKILASTYFFLRNFTKANLPQAKITVSNMTSLSSNEVSFSLQSDAIAVYVMLDSGALEGYFSDNGFLMNPNKVYSMTFTSWTDITAEDATKNIQTKSLSDTYKATI
;
A
#
# COMPACT_ATOMS: atom_id res chain seq x y z
N MET A 1 8.07 11.04 -16.45
CA MET A 1 8.30 10.66 -15.04
C MET A 1 8.18 11.92 -14.22
N GLU A 2 7.14 12.04 -13.42
CA GLU A 2 6.98 13.17 -12.49
C GLU A 2 8.02 13.01 -11.37
N MET A 3 8.72 14.09 -11.03
CA MET A 3 9.73 14.06 -9.97
C MET A 3 9.07 14.18 -8.60
N LEU A 4 9.40 13.25 -7.72
CA LEU A 4 9.11 13.31 -6.28
C LEU A 4 10.43 13.29 -5.51
N ILE A 5 10.42 13.82 -4.30
CA ILE A 5 11.52 13.71 -3.36
C ILE A 5 11.09 12.73 -2.28
N HIS A 6 11.87 11.66 -2.08
CA HIS A 6 11.70 10.73 -0.98
C HIS A 6 12.73 11.09 0.09
N ILE A 7 12.25 11.41 1.29
CA ILE A 7 13.08 11.83 2.41
C ILE A 7 13.07 10.72 3.45
N TRP A 8 14.26 10.33 3.90
CA TRP A 8 14.45 9.38 4.99
C TRP A 8 15.10 10.06 6.18
N ILE A 9 14.64 9.69 7.37
CA ILE A 9 15.34 9.93 8.62
C ILE A 9 15.83 8.56 9.09
N THR A 10 17.14 8.42 9.26
CA THR A 10 17.79 7.18 9.69
C THR A 10 18.50 7.39 11.02
N GLU A 11 18.72 6.30 11.77
CA GLU A 11 19.29 6.37 13.13
C GLU A 11 20.75 6.86 13.14
N ASP A 12 21.55 6.44 12.15
CA ASP A 12 23.00 6.66 12.10
C ASP A 12 23.47 7.20 10.73
N GLY A 13 22.54 7.67 9.89
CA GLY A 13 22.84 8.07 8.51
C GLY A 13 22.98 6.88 7.54
N SER A 14 22.86 5.64 8.02
CA SER A 14 22.83 4.44 7.15
C SER A 14 21.42 4.09 6.72
N ASP A 15 21.29 3.48 5.55
CA ASP A 15 20.00 3.01 5.02
C ASP A 15 19.50 1.74 5.74
N ASN A 16 20.23 1.23 6.74
CA ASN A 16 19.90 -0.01 7.43
C ASN A 16 18.73 0.13 8.39
N LYS A 17 18.48 1.33 8.92
CA LYS A 17 17.38 1.59 9.86
C LYS A 17 16.72 2.94 9.60
N ILE A 18 15.65 2.91 8.82
CA ILE A 18 14.78 4.06 8.57
C ILE A 18 13.84 4.23 9.77
N LEU A 19 13.95 5.39 10.44
CA LEU A 19 13.09 5.77 11.57
C LEU A 19 11.79 6.43 11.09
N ALA A 20 11.86 7.21 10.01
CA ALA A 20 10.72 7.83 9.36
C ALA A 20 11.00 8.06 7.88
N SER A 21 9.96 8.03 7.07
CA SER A 21 10.02 8.39 5.65
C SER A 21 8.85 9.30 5.29
N THR A 22 9.08 10.17 4.31
CA THR A 22 8.01 10.99 3.74
C THR A 22 8.30 11.34 2.29
N TYR A 23 7.27 11.76 1.57
CA TYR A 23 7.34 12.14 0.18
C TYR A 23 6.95 13.60 0.01
N PHE A 24 7.75 14.34 -0.75
CA PHE A 24 7.41 15.68 -1.20
C PHE A 24 7.18 15.67 -2.72
N PHE A 25 5.98 16.07 -3.12
CA PHE A 25 5.59 16.15 -4.52
C PHE A 25 5.80 17.57 -5.04
N LEU A 26 6.57 17.71 -6.13
CA LEU A 26 6.92 19.01 -6.69
C LEU A 26 5.76 19.70 -7.43
N ARG A 27 4.62 19.03 -7.55
CA ARG A 27 3.43 19.52 -8.26
C ARG A 27 2.16 18.87 -7.71
N ASN A 28 1.05 19.60 -7.79
CA ASN A 28 -0.29 19.07 -7.53
C ASN A 28 -0.62 17.89 -8.45
N PHE A 29 -1.25 16.85 -7.89
CA PHE A 29 -1.62 15.65 -8.64
C PHE A 29 -2.59 15.90 -9.81
N THR A 30 -3.44 16.91 -9.70
CA THR A 30 -4.35 17.33 -10.79
C THR A 30 -3.63 17.87 -12.03
N LYS A 31 -2.33 18.16 -11.92
CA LYS A 31 -1.46 18.63 -13.00
C LYS A 31 -0.30 17.68 -13.28
N ALA A 32 -0.26 16.54 -12.58
CA ALA A 32 0.76 15.51 -12.75
C ALA A 32 0.22 14.42 -13.67
N ASN A 33 1.05 13.92 -14.60
CA ASN A 33 0.68 12.77 -15.41
C ASN A 33 1.08 11.47 -14.70
N LEU A 34 0.32 11.10 -13.67
CA LEU A 34 0.55 9.84 -12.95
C LEU A 34 0.16 8.64 -13.83
N PRO A 35 0.97 7.57 -13.91
CA PRO A 35 0.58 6.35 -14.61
C PRO A 35 -0.65 5.72 -13.96
N GLN A 36 -1.40 4.91 -14.71
CA GLN A 36 -2.39 4.03 -14.10
C GLN A 36 -1.63 2.92 -13.39
N ALA A 37 -1.77 2.81 -12.07
CA ALA A 37 -1.15 1.76 -11.30
C ALA A 37 -2.08 0.54 -11.22
N LYS A 38 -1.56 -0.64 -11.51
CA LYS A 38 -2.19 -1.91 -11.17
C LYS A 38 -1.52 -2.45 -9.91
N ILE A 39 -2.28 -2.55 -8.83
CA ILE A 39 -1.81 -3.12 -7.57
C ILE A 39 -2.26 -4.58 -7.51
N THR A 40 -1.33 -5.46 -7.20
CA THR A 40 -1.58 -6.89 -7.01
C THR A 40 -1.42 -7.23 -5.53
N VAL A 41 -2.43 -7.91 -4.99
CA VAL A 41 -2.39 -8.54 -3.67
C VAL A 41 -2.01 -10.01 -3.85
N SER A 42 -1.06 -10.51 -3.06
CA SER A 42 -0.62 -11.91 -3.15
C SER A 42 -0.14 -12.46 -1.81
N ASN A 43 0.18 -13.76 -1.76
CA ASN A 43 0.78 -14.44 -0.60
C ASN A 43 -0.03 -14.32 0.70
N MET A 44 -1.37 -14.30 0.60
CA MET A 44 -2.23 -14.20 1.77
C MET A 44 -2.09 -15.43 2.69
N THR A 45 -1.69 -15.20 3.94
CA THR A 45 -1.36 -16.26 4.90
C THR A 45 -1.84 -15.89 6.30
N SER A 46 -2.51 -16.80 6.99
CA SER A 46 -2.89 -16.61 8.41
C SER A 46 -1.66 -16.69 9.31
N LEU A 47 -1.46 -15.68 10.14
CA LEU A 47 -0.41 -15.64 11.16
C LEU A 47 -0.94 -16.09 12.53
N SER A 48 -2.20 -15.79 12.82
CA SER A 48 -2.92 -16.17 14.04
C SER A 48 -4.41 -16.38 13.72
N SER A 49 -5.26 -16.53 14.74
CA SER A 49 -6.73 -16.62 14.54
C SER A 49 -7.34 -15.33 14.00
N ASN A 50 -6.72 -14.17 14.24
CA ASN A 50 -7.25 -12.85 13.87
C ASN A 50 -6.27 -11.98 13.07
N GLU A 51 -5.13 -12.53 12.63
CA GLU A 51 -4.11 -11.80 11.89
C GLU A 51 -3.72 -12.52 10.60
N VAL A 52 -3.65 -11.76 9.50
CA VAL A 52 -3.21 -12.24 8.19
C VAL A 52 -2.10 -11.37 7.64
N SER A 53 -1.09 -12.00 7.04
CA SER A 53 -0.04 -11.32 6.27
C SER A 53 -0.27 -11.46 4.78
N PHE A 54 0.16 -10.47 4.00
CA PHE A 54 0.11 -10.50 2.55
C PHE A 54 1.15 -9.58 1.92
N SER A 55 1.33 -9.74 0.61
CA SER A 55 2.23 -8.92 -0.19
C SER A 55 1.44 -8.01 -1.11
N LEU A 56 1.95 -6.80 -1.30
CA LEU A 56 1.51 -5.85 -2.31
C LEU A 56 2.64 -5.57 -3.29
N GLN A 57 2.32 -5.50 -4.58
CA GLN A 57 3.22 -5.02 -5.62
C GLN A 57 2.44 -4.20 -6.63
N SER A 58 3.04 -3.11 -7.12
CA SER A 58 2.47 -2.32 -8.21
C SER A 58 3.40 -2.31 -9.42
N ASP A 59 2.82 -2.30 -10.62
CA ASP A 59 3.56 -2.17 -11.88
C ASP A 59 4.03 -0.73 -12.17
N ALA A 60 3.48 0.25 -11.46
CA ALA A 60 3.81 1.67 -11.59
C ALA A 60 3.92 2.35 -10.22
N ILE A 61 4.23 3.65 -10.21
CA ILE A 61 4.13 4.44 -8.98
C ILE A 61 2.64 4.54 -8.62
N ALA A 62 2.27 4.02 -7.45
CA ALA A 62 0.92 4.16 -6.92
C ALA A 62 0.95 5.15 -5.75
N VAL A 63 0.24 6.26 -5.91
CA VAL A 63 0.17 7.33 -4.90
C VAL A 63 -1.09 7.13 -4.05
N TYR A 64 -0.97 7.30 -2.73
CA TYR A 64 -2.05 7.10 -1.76
C TYR A 64 -2.72 5.73 -1.93
N VAL A 65 -1.92 4.68 -1.83
CA VAL A 65 -2.41 3.30 -1.81
C VAL A 65 -3.28 3.13 -0.58
N MET A 66 -4.56 2.93 -0.82
CA MET A 66 -5.58 2.73 0.18
C MET A 66 -5.96 1.26 0.20
N LEU A 67 -5.83 0.65 1.36
CA LEU A 67 -6.31 -0.68 1.68
C LEU A 67 -7.68 -0.55 2.36
N ASP A 68 -8.63 -1.33 1.87
CA ASP A 68 -9.99 -1.41 2.38
C ASP A 68 -10.27 -2.87 2.76
N SER A 69 -10.73 -3.10 3.98
CA SER A 69 -11.00 -4.44 4.52
C SER A 69 -12.45 -4.90 4.26
N GLY A 70 -13.24 -4.13 3.52
CA GLY A 70 -14.63 -4.41 3.19
C GLY A 70 -15.48 -4.51 4.45
N ALA A 71 -16.07 -5.69 4.66
CA ALA A 71 -16.91 -5.94 5.84
C ALA A 71 -16.11 -6.34 7.10
N LEU A 72 -14.79 -6.57 6.98
CA LEU A 72 -13.97 -6.97 8.11
C LEU A 72 -13.59 -5.76 8.97
N GLU A 73 -13.76 -5.88 10.28
CA GLU A 73 -13.39 -4.86 11.25
C GLU A 73 -11.96 -5.08 11.75
N GLY A 74 -11.11 -4.06 11.65
CA GLY A 74 -9.72 -4.16 12.03
C GLY A 74 -8.88 -3.00 11.53
N TYR A 75 -7.56 -3.21 11.46
CA TYR A 75 -6.63 -2.22 10.92
C TYR A 75 -5.49 -2.88 10.15
N PHE A 76 -4.94 -2.14 9.19
CA PHE A 76 -3.74 -2.51 8.46
C PHE A 76 -2.49 -1.96 9.16
N SER A 77 -1.36 -2.64 8.99
CA SER A 77 -0.06 -2.22 9.52
C SER A 77 0.42 -0.88 8.93
N ASP A 78 -0.04 -0.53 7.73
CA ASP A 78 0.17 0.76 7.07
C ASP A 78 -0.99 1.01 6.09
N ASN A 79 -1.29 2.28 5.79
CA ASN A 79 -2.33 2.66 4.84
C ASN A 79 -2.11 4.08 4.32
N GLY A 80 -2.55 4.38 3.09
CA GLY A 80 -2.41 5.70 2.48
C GLY A 80 -0.98 6.05 2.02
N PHE A 81 -0.12 5.04 1.82
CA PHE A 81 1.30 5.21 1.49
C PHE A 81 1.57 5.28 -0.01
N LEU A 82 2.84 5.50 -0.39
CA LEU A 82 3.31 5.46 -1.78
C LEU A 82 4.00 4.12 -2.08
N MET A 83 3.61 3.49 -3.18
CA MET A 83 4.31 2.31 -3.71
C MET A 83 5.20 2.69 -4.89
N ASN A 84 6.43 2.16 -4.87
CA ASN A 84 7.34 2.18 -6.01
C ASN A 84 7.10 0.98 -6.93
N PRO A 85 7.30 1.12 -8.25
CA PRO A 85 7.12 0.03 -9.20
C PRO A 85 7.98 -1.18 -8.84
N ASN A 86 7.38 -2.37 -8.93
CA ASN A 86 8.01 -3.68 -8.76
C ASN A 86 8.62 -3.96 -7.37
N LYS A 87 8.56 -3.02 -6.42
CA LYS A 87 8.93 -3.29 -5.03
C LYS A 87 7.81 -4.08 -4.34
N VAL A 88 8.19 -5.12 -3.59
CA VAL A 88 7.27 -5.89 -2.75
C VAL A 88 7.15 -5.20 -1.40
N TYR A 89 5.92 -4.99 -0.97
CA TYR A 89 5.56 -4.43 0.34
C TYR A 89 4.86 -5.53 1.14
N SER A 90 5.38 -5.85 2.32
CA SER A 90 4.75 -6.79 3.24
C SER A 90 3.77 -6.06 4.14
N MET A 91 2.56 -6.56 4.20
CA MET A 91 1.45 -5.98 4.95
C MET A 91 0.88 -6.99 5.93
N THR A 92 0.35 -6.49 7.02
CA THR A 92 -0.45 -7.25 7.98
C THR A 92 -1.81 -6.58 8.16
N PHE A 93 -2.87 -7.38 8.21
CA PHE A 93 -4.19 -6.95 8.68
C PHE A 93 -4.49 -7.65 10.01
N THR A 94 -4.80 -6.86 11.03
CA THR A 94 -5.21 -7.32 12.36
C THR A 94 -6.70 -7.07 12.53
N SER A 95 -7.47 -8.15 12.58
CA SER A 95 -8.91 -8.15 12.78
C SER A 95 -9.27 -8.09 14.27
N TRP A 96 -10.41 -7.48 14.59
CA TRP A 96 -10.98 -7.50 15.94
C TRP A 96 -11.67 -8.83 16.27
N THR A 97 -11.97 -9.64 15.27
CA THR A 97 -12.53 -10.99 15.40
C THR A 97 -11.67 -12.02 14.68
N ASP A 98 -11.90 -13.31 14.96
CA ASP A 98 -11.25 -14.38 14.21
C ASP A 98 -11.61 -14.29 12.72
N ILE A 99 -10.61 -14.48 11.85
CA ILE A 99 -10.72 -14.44 10.39
C ILE A 99 -9.77 -15.46 9.76
N THR A 100 -10.09 -15.92 8.56
CA THR A 100 -9.19 -16.76 7.75
C THR A 100 -8.49 -15.96 6.66
N ALA A 101 -7.41 -16.51 6.10
CA ALA A 101 -6.79 -15.98 4.88
C ALA A 101 -7.78 -15.93 3.69
N GLU A 102 -8.75 -16.84 3.63
CA GLU A 102 -9.78 -16.84 2.59
C GLU A 102 -10.76 -15.68 2.75
N ASP A 103 -11.19 -15.39 3.98
CA ASP A 103 -12.05 -14.23 4.28
C ASP A 103 -11.35 -12.93 3.88
N ALA A 104 -10.08 -12.80 4.26
CA ALA A 104 -9.24 -11.67 3.90
C ALA A 104 -9.06 -11.54 2.38
N THR A 105 -8.85 -12.65 1.66
CA THR A 105 -8.69 -12.65 0.19
C THR A 105 -9.95 -12.14 -0.51
N LYS A 106 -11.13 -12.45 0.02
CA LYS A 106 -12.42 -12.03 -0.56
C LYS A 106 -12.75 -10.56 -0.27
N ASN A 107 -12.28 -10.02 0.84
CA ASN A 107 -12.68 -8.70 1.32
C ASN A 107 -11.66 -7.60 1.08
N ILE A 108 -10.35 -7.91 1.20
CA ILE A 108 -9.31 -6.90 1.09
C ILE A 108 -9.20 -6.41 -0.35
N GLN A 109 -9.38 -5.11 -0.53
CA GLN A 109 -9.27 -4.42 -1.80
C GLN A 109 -8.24 -3.32 -1.72
N THR A 110 -7.73 -2.93 -2.88
CA THR A 110 -6.75 -1.85 -3.00
C THR A 110 -7.24 -0.81 -3.99
N LYS A 111 -6.97 0.45 -3.68
CA LYS A 111 -7.12 1.58 -4.60
C LYS A 111 -5.90 2.48 -4.48
N SER A 112 -5.70 3.30 -5.49
CA SER A 112 -4.71 4.36 -5.54
C SER A 112 -5.36 5.63 -6.08
N LEU A 113 -4.61 6.74 -6.02
CA LEU A 113 -5.09 8.02 -6.54
C LEU A 113 -5.51 7.93 -8.02
N SER A 114 -4.82 7.16 -8.85
CA SER A 114 -5.16 7.05 -10.28
C SER A 114 -6.54 6.44 -10.53
N ASP A 115 -7.01 5.56 -9.64
CA ASP A 115 -8.31 4.89 -9.76
C ASP A 115 -9.50 5.85 -9.58
N THR A 116 -9.25 7.06 -9.07
CA THR A 116 -10.30 8.06 -8.86
C THR A 116 -10.66 8.84 -10.14
N TYR A 117 -9.80 8.82 -11.17
CA TYR A 117 -10.02 9.59 -12.40
C TYR A 117 -9.66 8.84 -13.68
N LYS A 118 -9.08 7.63 -13.59
CA LYS A 118 -8.88 6.73 -14.72
C LYS A 118 -9.78 5.53 -14.53
N ALA A 119 -10.75 5.37 -15.42
CA ALA A 119 -11.60 4.19 -15.41
C ALA A 119 -10.74 2.94 -15.59
N THR A 120 -10.99 1.90 -14.80
CA THR A 120 -10.54 0.54 -15.11
C THR A 120 -11.34 0.08 -16.34
N ILE A 121 -10.74 0.15 -17.52
CA ILE A 121 -11.34 -0.38 -18.78
C ILE A 121 -11.00 -1.86 -18.89
#